data_AF-A0A9N9HJF8-F1
#
_entry.id   AF-A0A9N9HJF8-F1
#
_cell.length_a   1.000
_cell.length_b   1.000
_cell.length_c   1.000
_cell.angle_alpha   90.00
_cell.angle_beta   90.00
_cell.angle_gamma   90.00
#
_symmetry.space_group_name_H-M   'P 1'
#
loop_
_entity.id
_entity.type
_entity.pdbx_description
1 polymer ?
#
loop_
_entity_poly.entity_id
_entity_poly.type
_entity_poly.pdbx_seq_one_letter_code
_entity_poly.pdbx_strand_id
1 'polypeptide(L)'
;MKLPHSSKLNRATGHRMAMLRNMVSSLVEHDRIKTTLAKAKEARKLADKEHFKTIPKLFGEMADRYRERDGGYTRIHRIGNRVSDNAPMAVLEYVDAPGDLKYEMLIKQLARKEIDPSLKVPTTFNGEGISPLRKKREFKKWVGRLKAQRKFEKQVEKMVKCKEMTPRDLDSAILQEIRNLKIADERKEDMRIKYKLRMKGGHLSYENMR
;
A
#
# COMPACT_ATOMS: atom_id res chain seq x y z
N MET A 1 -23.24 17.05 19.36
CA MET A 1 -22.30 16.01 19.85
C MET A 1 -20.89 16.61 19.96
N LYS A 2 -20.36 16.83 21.17
CA LYS A 2 -18.97 17.31 21.37
C LYS A 2 -18.06 16.09 21.45
N LEU A 3 -17.11 15.96 20.51
CA LEU A 3 -16.07 14.92 20.60
C LEU A 3 -15.08 15.29 21.73
N PRO A 4 -14.70 14.35 22.62
CA PRO A 4 -13.72 14.63 23.67
C PRO A 4 -12.37 15.00 23.04
N HIS A 5 -11.74 16.08 23.54
CA HIS A 5 -10.45 16.64 23.10
C HIS A 5 -10.19 16.45 21.58
N SER A 6 -11.03 17.06 20.75
CA SER A 6 -10.82 17.11 19.30
C SER A 6 -9.87 18.25 18.94
N SER A 7 -8.84 17.97 18.13
CA SER A 7 -8.05 19.05 17.54
C SER A 7 -8.96 19.97 16.72
N LYS A 8 -8.83 21.29 16.90
CA LYS A 8 -9.62 22.27 16.13
C LYS A 8 -9.22 22.32 14.66
N LEU A 9 -8.10 21.71 14.27
CA LEU A 9 -7.56 21.69 12.90
C LEU A 9 -7.49 23.09 12.24
N ASN A 10 -7.34 24.13 13.07
CA ASN A 10 -7.42 25.54 12.68
C ASN A 10 -8.64 25.88 11.79
N ARG A 11 -9.81 25.32 12.12
CA ARG A 11 -11.06 25.54 11.38
C ARG A 11 -12.24 25.80 12.30
N ALA A 12 -13.17 26.64 11.83
CA ALA A 12 -14.49 26.82 12.44
C ALA A 12 -15.25 25.48 12.49
N THR A 13 -16.16 25.34 13.46
CA THR A 13 -16.82 24.05 13.75
C THR A 13 -17.62 23.50 12.56
N GLY A 14 -18.38 24.34 11.85
CA GLY A 14 -19.14 23.90 10.66
C GLY A 14 -18.23 23.35 9.56
N HIS A 15 -17.20 24.11 9.17
CA HIS A 15 -16.23 23.68 8.16
C HIS A 15 -15.45 22.43 8.61
N ARG A 16 -15.06 22.34 9.89
CA ARG A 16 -14.37 21.16 10.42
C ARG A 16 -15.25 19.90 10.31
N MET A 17 -16.52 19.99 10.68
CA MET A 17 -17.44 18.85 10.58
C MET A 17 -17.70 18.44 9.13
N ALA A 18 -17.93 19.39 8.23
CA ALA A 18 -18.12 19.10 6.80
C ALA A 18 -16.90 18.38 6.21
N MET A 19 -15.69 18.88 6.50
CA MET A 19 -14.45 18.26 6.03
C MET A 19 -14.25 16.85 6.58
N LEU A 20 -14.51 16.62 7.87
CA LEU A 20 -14.38 15.28 8.46
C LEU A 20 -15.42 14.30 7.90
N ARG A 21 -16.66 14.73 7.68
CA ARG A 21 -17.68 13.90 7.02
C ARG A 21 -17.25 13.50 5.63
N ASN A 22 -16.77 14.45 4.82
CA ASN A 22 -16.27 14.16 3.48
C ASN A 22 -15.10 13.17 3.51
N MET A 23 -14.16 13.34 4.44
CA MET A 23 -13.05 12.38 4.61
C MET A 23 -13.53 10.97 4.94
N VAL A 24 -14.53 10.83 5.83
CA VAL A 24 -15.08 9.50 6.15
C VAL A 24 -15.88 8.93 4.98
N SER A 25 -16.64 9.74 4.25
CA SER A 25 -17.32 9.29 3.02
C SER A 25 -16.31 8.73 2.01
N SER A 26 -15.22 9.46 1.74
CA SER A 26 -14.14 8.98 0.86
C SER A 26 -13.45 7.73 1.42
N LEU A 27 -13.33 7.60 2.74
CA LEU A 27 -12.78 6.40 3.37
C LEU A 27 -13.70 5.19 3.16
N VAL A 28 -15.02 5.35 3.27
CA VAL A 28 -15.98 4.26 3.02
C VAL A 28 -15.94 3.83 1.55
N GLU A 29 -15.89 4.79 0.65
CA GLU A 29 -15.89 4.52 -0.79
C GLU A 29 -14.60 3.79 -1.23
N HIS A 30 -13.43 4.29 -0.84
CA HIS A 30 -12.14 3.80 -1.32
C HIS A 30 -11.40 2.85 -0.37
N ASP A 31 -11.98 2.54 0.79
CA ASP A 31 -11.38 1.78 1.92
C ASP A 31 -10.13 2.41 2.55
N ARG A 32 -9.50 3.39 1.89
CA ARG A 32 -8.24 4.02 2.31
C ARG A 32 -8.09 5.43 1.76
N ILE A 33 -7.60 6.34 2.60
CA ILE A 33 -7.27 7.73 2.21
C ILE A 33 -5.88 8.12 2.73
N LYS A 34 -5.20 8.99 1.99
CA LYS A 34 -3.92 9.62 2.39
C LYS A 34 -4.16 11.07 2.77
N THR A 35 -3.72 11.47 3.96
CA THR A 35 -3.98 12.81 4.52
C THR A 35 -2.92 13.18 5.55
N THR A 36 -3.06 14.33 6.21
CA THR A 36 -2.16 14.67 7.34
C THR A 36 -2.53 13.86 8.57
N LEU A 37 -1.54 13.57 9.41
CA LEU A 37 -1.72 12.78 10.62
C LEU A 37 -2.79 13.36 11.55
N ALA A 38 -2.81 14.68 11.72
CA ALA A 38 -3.79 15.36 12.55
C ALA A 38 -5.22 15.14 12.04
N LYS A 39 -5.42 15.27 10.71
CA LYS A 39 -6.71 15.01 10.07
C LYS A 39 -7.11 13.54 10.18
N ALA A 40 -6.17 12.61 9.96
CA ALA A 40 -6.43 11.17 10.07
C ALA A 40 -6.89 10.77 11.47
N LYS A 41 -6.27 11.31 12.52
CA LYS A 41 -6.65 11.04 13.93
C LYS A 41 -8.06 11.53 14.24
N GLU A 42 -8.45 12.71 13.76
CA GLU A 42 -9.81 13.23 13.96
C GLU A 42 -10.85 12.49 13.11
N ALA A 43 -10.51 12.16 11.85
CA ALA A 43 -11.39 11.39 10.97
C ALA A 43 -11.64 9.97 11.51
N ARG A 44 -10.63 9.32 12.09
CA ARG A 44 -10.77 8.02 12.78
C ARG A 44 -11.85 8.06 13.86
N LYS A 45 -11.79 9.08 14.74
CA LYS A 45 -12.76 9.22 15.85
C LYS A 45 -14.20 9.30 15.33
N LEU A 46 -14.38 9.87 14.14
CA LEU A 46 -15.68 9.96 13.48
C LEU A 46 -16.05 8.65 12.79
N ALA A 47 -15.12 8.03 12.05
CA ALA A 47 -15.35 6.77 11.34
C ALA A 47 -15.69 5.60 12.28
N ASP A 48 -15.07 5.55 13.45
CA ASP A 48 -15.33 4.51 14.45
C ASP A 48 -16.68 4.71 15.20
N LYS A 49 -17.29 5.91 15.11
CA LYS A 49 -18.52 6.27 15.84
C LYS A 49 -19.75 6.46 14.98
N GLU A 50 -19.59 7.06 13.81
CA GLU A 50 -20.67 7.46 12.93
C GLU A 50 -20.74 6.51 11.73
N HIS A 51 -21.78 5.69 11.72
CA HIS A 51 -22.18 4.93 10.56
C HIS A 51 -23.04 5.84 9.68
N PHE A 52 -22.47 6.40 8.62
CA PHE A 52 -23.20 7.21 7.67
C PHE A 52 -24.32 6.38 7.05
N LYS A 53 -25.56 6.68 7.45
CA LYS A 53 -26.79 5.91 7.19
C LYS A 53 -27.16 5.71 5.72
N THR A 54 -26.39 6.25 4.78
CA THR A 54 -26.77 6.35 3.36
C THR A 54 -25.88 5.57 2.39
N ILE A 55 -25.00 4.66 2.86
CA ILE A 55 -24.09 3.92 1.98
C ILE A 55 -24.42 2.42 1.98
N PRO A 56 -24.89 1.83 0.85
CA PRO A 56 -25.15 0.39 0.74
C PRO A 56 -23.96 -0.50 1.12
N LYS A 57 -22.74 -0.08 0.77
CA LYS A 57 -21.48 -0.76 1.13
C LYS A 57 -21.32 -0.93 2.65
N LEU A 58 -21.83 0.01 3.44
CA LEU A 58 -21.71 -0.01 4.89
C LEU A 58 -22.56 -1.12 5.52
N PHE A 59 -23.80 -1.28 5.05
CA PHE A 59 -24.73 -2.30 5.55
C PHE A 59 -24.57 -3.67 4.89
N GLY A 60 -23.85 -3.75 3.76
CA GLY A 60 -23.47 -5.01 3.12
C GLY A 60 -22.05 -5.42 3.50
N GLU A 61 -21.11 -5.21 2.58
CA GLU A 61 -19.73 -5.70 2.67
C GLU A 61 -19.04 -5.39 4.01
N MET A 62 -19.19 -4.16 4.53
CA MET A 62 -18.52 -3.78 5.78
C MET A 62 -19.17 -4.41 7.01
N ALA A 63 -20.51 -4.51 7.04
CA ALA A 63 -21.22 -5.18 8.12
C ALA A 63 -20.84 -6.66 8.21
N ASP A 64 -20.73 -7.35 7.07
CA ASP A 64 -20.27 -8.73 7.02
C ASP A 64 -18.81 -8.86 7.46
N ARG A 65 -17.94 -7.94 7.01
CA ARG A 65 -16.50 -7.95 7.35
C ARG A 65 -16.24 -7.76 8.84
N TYR A 66 -17.04 -6.96 9.53
CA TYR A 66 -16.80 -6.55 10.91
C TYR A 66 -17.78 -7.12 11.93
N ARG A 67 -18.63 -8.07 11.53
CA ARG A 67 -19.67 -8.66 12.38
C ARG A 67 -19.15 -9.18 13.72
N GLU A 68 -17.99 -9.82 13.72
CA GLU A 68 -17.37 -10.42 14.90
C GLU A 68 -16.34 -9.49 15.56
N ARG A 69 -16.15 -8.28 15.03
CA ARG A 69 -15.10 -7.36 15.49
C ARG A 69 -15.67 -6.30 16.44
N ASP A 70 -15.25 -6.38 17.69
CA ASP A 70 -15.66 -5.43 18.73
C ASP A 70 -14.73 -4.19 18.76
N GLY A 71 -14.90 -3.32 17.77
CA GLY A 71 -14.16 -2.07 17.63
C GLY A 71 -12.81 -2.15 16.89
N GLY A 72 -12.18 -0.99 16.71
CA GLY A 72 -10.89 -0.89 16.00
C GLY A 72 -11.00 -1.19 14.51
N TYR A 73 -12.04 -0.66 13.85
CA TYR A 73 -12.31 -0.87 12.42
C TYR A 73 -11.32 -0.18 11.49
N THR A 74 -10.63 0.84 11.99
CA THR A 74 -9.70 1.65 11.20
C THR A 74 -8.27 1.61 11.72
N ARG A 75 -7.30 1.84 10.84
CA ARG A 75 -5.87 1.88 11.14
C ARG A 75 -5.22 3.12 10.55
N ILE A 76 -4.29 3.71 11.29
CA ILE A 76 -3.49 4.86 10.83
C ILE A 76 -2.04 4.41 10.67
N HIS A 77 -1.53 4.50 9.44
CA HIS A 77 -0.11 4.31 9.13
C HIS A 77 0.58 5.64 8.91
N ARG A 78 1.70 5.87 9.60
CA ARG A 78 2.54 7.04 9.32
C ARG A 78 3.43 6.75 8.11
N ILE A 79 3.49 7.69 7.18
CA ILE A 79 4.22 7.52 5.91
C ILE A 79 5.34 8.55 5.69
N GLY A 80 5.68 9.32 6.74
CA GLY A 80 6.66 10.40 6.70
C GLY A 80 6.02 11.77 6.55
N ASN A 81 6.83 12.78 6.25
CA ASN A 81 6.40 14.17 6.14
C ASN A 81 6.24 14.58 4.68
N ARG A 82 5.31 15.51 4.43
CA ARG A 82 5.10 16.08 3.09
C ARG A 82 6.25 17.03 2.74
N VAL A 83 6.77 16.91 1.52
CA VAL A 83 7.97 17.66 1.08
C VAL A 83 7.77 19.18 1.17
N SER A 84 6.61 19.70 0.78
CA SER A 84 6.39 21.14 0.65
C SER A 84 6.36 21.89 1.99
N ASP A 85 5.69 21.36 3.01
CA ASP A 85 5.43 22.06 4.27
C ASP A 85 5.83 21.23 5.50
N ASN A 86 6.59 20.17 5.28
CA ASN A 86 7.01 19.21 6.28
C ASN A 86 5.86 18.63 7.13
N ALA A 87 4.61 18.69 6.65
CA ALA A 87 3.46 18.26 7.43
C ALA A 87 3.51 16.73 7.61
N PRO A 88 3.33 16.19 8.83
CA PRO A 88 3.33 14.76 9.05
C PRO A 88 2.13 14.12 8.34
N MET A 89 2.39 13.16 7.46
CA MET A 89 1.41 12.48 6.64
C MET A 89 1.08 11.10 7.22
N ALA A 90 -0.16 10.68 6.97
CA ALA A 90 -0.64 9.37 7.35
C ALA A 90 -1.63 8.81 6.33
N VAL A 91 -1.73 7.50 6.30
CA VAL A 91 -2.77 6.75 5.60
C VAL A 91 -3.77 6.26 6.64
N LEU A 92 -5.04 6.61 6.45
CA LEU A 92 -6.16 6.06 7.22
C LEU A 92 -6.82 4.98 6.36
N GLU A 93 -6.96 3.77 6.89
CA GLU A 93 -7.55 2.63 6.19
C GLU A 93 -8.56 1.88 7.06
N TYR A 94 -9.48 1.19 6.41
CA TYR A 94 -10.31 0.15 7.00
C TYR A 94 -9.50 -1.16 7.14
N VAL A 95 -9.62 -1.80 8.29
CA VAL A 95 -8.90 -3.04 8.61
C VAL A 95 -9.48 -4.20 7.81
N ASP A 96 -8.63 -5.13 7.36
CA ASP A 96 -9.05 -6.32 6.60
C ASP A 96 -9.78 -5.97 5.28
N ALA A 97 -9.69 -4.73 4.82
CA ALA A 97 -10.25 -4.29 3.57
C ALA A 97 -9.52 -4.89 2.35
N PRO A 98 -10.19 -4.97 1.20
CA PRO A 98 -9.54 -5.27 -0.06
C PRO A 98 -8.41 -4.28 -0.37
N GLY A 99 -7.16 -4.65 -0.05
CA GLY A 99 -5.99 -3.79 -0.21
C GLY A 99 -5.46 -3.17 1.09
N ASP A 100 -5.78 -3.75 2.25
CA ASP A 100 -5.18 -3.44 3.55
C ASP A 100 -3.64 -3.36 3.41
N LEU A 101 -3.08 -2.18 3.70
CA LEU A 101 -1.66 -1.88 3.50
C LEU A 101 -0.79 -2.75 4.39
N LYS A 102 -1.21 -2.98 5.64
CA LYS A 102 -0.50 -3.82 6.61
C LYS A 102 -0.43 -5.26 6.11
N TYR A 103 -1.55 -5.77 5.61
CA TYR A 103 -1.62 -7.10 5.04
C TYR A 103 -0.71 -7.22 3.81
N GLU A 104 -0.79 -6.27 2.87
CA GLU A 104 0.09 -6.27 1.69
C GLU A 104 1.57 -6.19 2.06
N MET A 105 1.94 -5.38 3.04
CA MET A 105 3.32 -5.28 3.53
C MET A 105 3.79 -6.59 4.15
N LEU A 106 2.96 -7.24 4.97
CA LEU A 106 3.32 -8.52 5.57
C LEU A 106 3.53 -9.59 4.49
N ILE A 107 2.62 -9.72 3.53
CA ILE A 107 2.77 -10.72 2.47
C ILE A 107 4.06 -10.44 1.68
N LYS A 108 4.39 -9.17 1.38
CA LYS A 108 5.69 -8.77 0.78
C LYS A 108 6.87 -9.27 1.59
N GLN A 109 6.82 -9.16 2.91
CA GLN A 109 7.89 -9.61 3.78
C GLN A 109 7.98 -11.14 3.84
N LEU A 110 6.87 -11.84 4.04
CA LEU A 110 6.83 -13.31 4.10
C LEU A 110 7.34 -13.93 2.79
N ALA A 111 6.87 -13.43 1.65
CA ALA A 111 7.32 -13.91 0.36
C ALA A 111 8.80 -13.61 0.11
N ARG A 112 9.33 -12.47 0.58
CA ARG A 112 10.78 -12.19 0.53
C ARG A 112 11.57 -13.18 1.36
N LYS A 113 11.11 -13.50 2.57
CA LYS A 113 11.73 -14.51 3.45
C LYS A 113 11.66 -15.92 2.84
N GLU A 114 10.56 -16.25 2.16
CA GLU A 114 10.44 -17.53 1.45
C GLU A 114 11.43 -17.63 0.27
N ILE A 115 11.71 -16.52 -0.41
CA ILE A 115 12.70 -16.48 -1.50
C ILE A 115 14.13 -16.47 -0.95
N ASP A 116 14.34 -15.84 0.19
CA ASP A 116 15.65 -15.64 0.81
C ASP A 116 15.53 -15.84 2.32
N PRO A 117 15.72 -17.09 2.78
CA PRO A 117 15.53 -17.46 4.19
C PRO A 117 16.46 -16.71 5.16
N SER A 118 17.54 -16.12 4.66
CA SER A 118 18.52 -15.38 5.46
C SER A 118 18.03 -13.98 5.88
N LEU A 119 16.98 -13.46 5.23
CA LEU A 119 16.45 -12.13 5.52
C LEU A 119 15.82 -12.08 6.93
N LYS A 120 16.36 -11.19 7.77
CA LYS A 120 15.74 -10.80 9.04
C LYS A 120 14.53 -9.91 8.74
N VAL A 121 13.34 -10.51 8.79
CA VAL A 121 12.08 -9.74 8.76
C VAL A 121 11.67 -9.40 10.19
N PRO A 122 11.19 -8.18 10.48
CA PRO A 122 10.68 -7.83 11.80
C PRO A 122 9.57 -8.81 12.21
N THR A 123 9.81 -9.58 13.28
CA THR A 123 8.93 -10.65 13.77
C THR A 123 7.68 -10.15 14.49
N THR A 124 7.41 -8.84 14.52
CA THR A 124 6.32 -8.25 15.33
C THR A 124 4.91 -8.57 14.82
N PHE A 125 4.78 -9.58 13.97
CA PHE A 125 3.50 -10.13 13.58
C PHE A 125 3.53 -11.64 13.82
N ASN A 126 3.18 -12.06 15.04
CA ASN A 126 3.01 -13.47 15.42
C ASN A 126 1.83 -14.15 14.69
N GLY A 127 1.36 -13.63 13.55
CA GLY A 127 0.18 -14.13 12.83
C GLY A 127 -1.15 -13.86 13.54
N GLU A 128 -1.13 -13.62 14.84
CA GLU A 128 -2.27 -13.23 15.67
C GLU A 128 -2.73 -11.81 15.31
N GLY A 129 -3.90 -11.69 14.69
CA GLY A 129 -4.53 -10.40 14.38
C GLY A 129 -4.49 -9.95 12.92
N ILE A 130 -4.09 -10.82 11.99
CA ILE A 130 -4.51 -10.70 10.59
C ILE A 130 -5.70 -11.62 10.40
N SER A 131 -6.83 -11.05 9.97
CA SER A 131 -8.00 -11.83 9.61
C SER A 131 -7.57 -12.95 8.64
N PRO A 132 -7.98 -14.22 8.87
CA PRO A 132 -7.29 -15.40 8.39
C PRO A 132 -7.04 -15.31 6.87
N LEU A 133 -5.83 -14.88 6.52
CA LEU A 133 -5.26 -14.78 5.18
C LEU A 133 -6.31 -14.83 4.07
N ARG A 134 -6.93 -13.68 3.72
CA ARG A 134 -7.81 -13.29 2.58
C ARG A 134 -8.24 -14.36 1.53
N LYS A 135 -7.40 -15.35 1.22
CA LYS A 135 -7.65 -16.81 1.12
C LYS A 135 -6.27 -17.44 0.91
N LYS A 136 -5.97 -18.63 1.45
CA LYS A 136 -4.68 -19.37 1.21
C LYS A 136 -4.28 -19.42 -0.28
N ARG A 137 -5.30 -19.44 -1.17
CA ARG A 137 -5.18 -19.37 -2.63
C ARG A 137 -4.62 -18.05 -3.15
N GLU A 138 -5.06 -16.91 -2.61
CA GLU A 138 -4.58 -15.59 -3.02
C GLU A 138 -3.13 -15.38 -2.61
N PHE A 139 -2.77 -15.82 -1.41
CA PHE A 139 -1.40 -15.80 -0.91
C PHE A 139 -0.44 -16.54 -1.85
N LYS A 140 -0.75 -17.80 -2.21
CA LYS A 140 0.08 -18.59 -3.15
C LYS A 140 0.24 -17.92 -4.51
N LYS A 141 -0.86 -17.42 -5.10
CA LYS A 141 -0.81 -16.67 -6.37
C LYS A 141 0.12 -15.46 -6.26
N TRP A 142 0.07 -14.79 -5.12
CA TRP A 142 0.82 -13.58 -4.87
C TRP A 142 2.31 -13.86 -4.64
N VAL A 143 2.66 -14.90 -3.87
CA VAL A 143 4.04 -15.39 -3.72
C VAL A 143 4.63 -15.79 -5.07
N GLY A 144 3.87 -16.53 -5.89
CA GLY A 144 4.30 -16.92 -7.24
C GLY A 144 4.64 -15.71 -8.11
N ARG A 145 3.82 -14.64 -8.03
CA ARG A 145 4.10 -13.37 -8.73
C ARG A 145 5.40 -12.72 -8.26
N LEU A 146 5.65 -12.66 -6.95
CA LEU A 146 6.90 -12.08 -6.44
C LEU A 146 8.14 -12.91 -6.79
N LYS A 147 8.03 -14.24 -6.79
CA LYS A 147 9.10 -15.13 -7.25
C LYS A 147 9.46 -14.83 -8.72
N ALA A 148 8.44 -14.67 -9.57
CA ALA A 148 8.63 -14.31 -10.98
C ALA A 148 9.27 -12.92 -11.14
N GLN A 149 8.80 -11.92 -10.38
CA GLN A 149 9.37 -10.58 -10.41
C GLN A 149 10.84 -10.57 -9.95
N ARG A 150 11.19 -11.27 -8.86
CA ARG A 150 12.58 -11.35 -8.39
C ARG A 150 13.49 -12.11 -9.35
N LYS A 151 12.97 -13.12 -10.06
CA LYS A 151 13.70 -13.80 -11.14
C LYS A 151 14.04 -12.82 -12.27
N PHE A 152 13.06 -12.03 -12.71
CA PHE A 152 13.24 -10.98 -13.71
C PHE A 152 14.26 -9.92 -13.24
N GLU A 153 14.12 -9.38 -12.03
CA GLU A 153 15.06 -8.39 -11.48
C GLU A 153 16.50 -8.92 -11.44
N LYS A 154 16.71 -10.19 -11.07
CA LYS A 154 18.03 -10.84 -11.12
C LYS A 154 18.56 -11.01 -12.55
N GLN A 155 17.69 -11.30 -13.53
CA GLN A 155 18.10 -11.37 -14.94
C GLN A 155 18.54 -10.00 -15.44
N VAL A 156 17.77 -8.95 -15.14
CA VAL A 156 18.12 -7.57 -15.49
C VAL A 156 19.42 -7.14 -14.80
N GLU A 157 19.62 -7.47 -13.52
CA GLU A 157 20.85 -7.14 -12.80
C GLU A 157 22.08 -7.82 -13.42
N LYS A 158 21.93 -9.07 -13.89
CA LYS A 158 22.99 -9.76 -14.66
C LYS A 158 23.28 -9.06 -15.98
N MET A 159 22.25 -8.69 -16.74
CA MET A 159 22.40 -7.96 -18.01
C MET A 159 23.09 -6.60 -17.81
N VAL A 160 22.75 -5.87 -16.75
CA VAL A 160 23.38 -4.59 -16.38
C VAL A 160 24.86 -4.78 -15.99
N LYS A 161 25.21 -5.90 -15.34
CA LYS A 161 26.59 -6.20 -14.92
C LYS A 161 27.48 -6.66 -16.08
N CYS A 162 26.90 -7.09 -17.20
CA CYS A 162 27.65 -7.39 -18.41
C CYS A 162 28.22 -6.10 -19.00
N LYS A 163 29.54 -5.93 -18.94
CA LYS A 163 30.27 -4.73 -19.41
C LYS A 163 30.22 -4.52 -20.94
N GLU A 164 29.59 -5.42 -21.69
CA GLU A 164 29.67 -5.51 -23.15
C GLU A 164 28.46 -4.94 -23.90
N MET A 165 27.42 -4.47 -23.20
CA MET A 165 26.19 -3.97 -23.84
C MET A 165 26.11 -2.44 -23.84
N THR A 166 25.72 -1.86 -24.99
CA THR A 166 25.40 -0.44 -25.04
C THR A 166 24.08 -0.16 -24.30
N PRO A 167 23.83 1.09 -23.86
CA PRO A 167 22.56 1.44 -23.22
C PRO A 167 21.31 1.16 -24.07
N ARG A 168 21.42 1.22 -25.41
CA ARG A 168 20.31 0.92 -26.34
C ARG A 168 20.04 -0.58 -26.44
N ASP A 169 21.09 -1.39 -26.46
CA ASP A 169 20.98 -2.85 -26.50
C ASP A 169 20.41 -3.39 -25.18
N LEU A 170 20.80 -2.77 -24.06
CA LEU A 170 20.27 -3.06 -22.75
C LEU A 170 18.77 -2.72 -22.64
N ASP A 171 18.34 -1.56 -23.11
CA ASP A 171 16.92 -1.19 -23.13
C ASP A 171 16.09 -2.15 -24.00
N SER A 172 16.62 -2.52 -25.17
CA SER A 172 15.96 -3.46 -26.10
C SER A 172 15.83 -4.87 -25.50
N ALA A 173 16.89 -5.38 -24.88
CA ALA A 173 16.89 -6.69 -24.22
C ALA A 173 15.90 -6.74 -23.05
N ILE A 174 15.83 -5.67 -22.26
CA ILE A 174 14.92 -5.60 -21.10
C ILE A 174 13.47 -5.49 -21.54
N LEU A 175 13.18 -4.70 -22.58
CA LEU A 175 11.83 -4.63 -23.16
C LEU A 175 11.39 -5.96 -23.76
N GLN A 176 12.30 -6.71 -24.38
CA GLN A 176 12.04 -8.05 -24.90
C GLN A 176 11.75 -9.03 -23.76
N GLU A 177 12.52 -8.98 -22.67
CA GLU A 177 12.27 -9.83 -21.51
C GLU A 177 10.92 -9.49 -20.84
N ILE A 178 10.56 -8.20 -20.70
CA ILE A 178 9.23 -7.77 -20.22
C ILE A 178 8.11 -8.34 -21.10
N ARG A 179 8.29 -8.32 -22.42
CA ARG A 179 7.32 -8.86 -23.38
C ARG A 179 7.13 -10.37 -23.20
N ASN A 180 8.21 -11.09 -22.90
CA ASN A 180 8.23 -12.54 -22.71
C ASN A 180 7.62 -12.99 -21.36
N LEU A 181 7.38 -12.07 -20.42
CA LEU A 181 6.76 -12.41 -19.14
C LEU A 181 5.29 -12.83 -19.31
N LYS A 182 4.95 -13.99 -18.75
CA LYS A 182 3.58 -14.52 -18.69
C LYS A 182 2.75 -13.84 -17.58
N ILE A 183 2.53 -12.53 -17.71
CA ILE A 183 1.74 -11.70 -16.78
C ILE A 183 0.73 -10.83 -17.56
N ALA A 184 -0.24 -10.24 -16.85
CA ALA A 184 -1.23 -9.32 -17.44
C ALA A 184 -0.56 -8.07 -18.05
N ASP A 185 -1.12 -7.57 -19.16
CA ASP A 185 -0.49 -6.51 -19.97
C ASP A 185 -0.41 -5.17 -19.25
N GLU A 186 -1.41 -4.80 -18.44
CA GLU A 186 -1.35 -3.60 -17.57
C GLU A 186 -0.09 -3.59 -16.69
N ARG A 187 0.35 -4.77 -16.23
CA ARG A 187 1.55 -4.90 -15.39
C ARG A 187 2.85 -4.89 -16.19
N LYS A 188 2.82 -5.32 -17.45
CA LYS A 188 3.96 -5.15 -18.34
C LYS A 188 4.21 -3.66 -18.56
N GLU A 189 3.15 -2.88 -18.72
CA GLU A 189 3.24 -1.43 -18.87
C GLU A 189 3.72 -0.76 -17.57
N ASP A 190 3.22 -1.16 -16.39
CA ASP A 190 3.77 -0.67 -15.11
C ASP A 190 5.28 -0.92 -14.96
N MET A 191 5.75 -2.13 -15.31
CA MET A 191 7.19 -2.45 -15.26
C MET A 191 7.99 -1.66 -16.28
N ARG A 192 7.44 -1.46 -17.48
CA ARG A 192 8.04 -0.62 -18.52
C ARG A 192 8.16 0.83 -18.07
N ILE A 193 7.11 1.40 -17.47
CA ILE A 193 7.11 2.76 -16.92
C ILE A 193 8.14 2.87 -15.79
N LYS A 194 8.13 1.93 -14.84
CA LYS A 194 9.07 1.91 -13.71
C LYS A 194 10.53 1.81 -14.18
N TYR A 195 10.80 1.00 -15.20
CA TYR A 195 12.13 0.86 -15.78
C TYR A 195 12.55 2.13 -16.53
N LYS A 196 11.69 2.69 -17.40
CA LYS A 196 11.95 3.95 -18.11
C LYS A 196 12.19 5.12 -17.18
N LEU A 197 11.44 5.24 -16.09
CA LEU A 197 11.63 6.28 -15.07
C LEU A 197 13.00 6.12 -14.38
N ARG A 198 13.43 4.89 -14.11
CA ARG A 198 14.75 4.59 -13.53
C ARG A 198 15.90 4.92 -14.49
N MET A 199 15.70 4.76 -15.80
CA MET A 199 16.69 5.10 -16.84
C MET A 199 16.75 6.60 -17.15
N LYS A 200 15.62 7.32 -17.13
CA LYS A 200 15.57 8.79 -17.37
C LYS A 200 16.15 9.61 -16.21
N GLY A 201 16.30 9.03 -15.01
CA GLY A 201 16.82 9.70 -13.81
C GLY A 201 18.34 9.94 -13.78
N GLY A 202 19.08 9.66 -14.87
CA GLY A 202 20.47 10.12 -15.04
C GLY A 202 21.53 9.46 -14.16
N HIS A 203 21.19 8.53 -13.26
CA HIS A 203 22.17 7.76 -12.50
C HIS A 203 21.78 6.29 -12.41
N LEU A 204 22.55 5.46 -13.10
CA LEU A 204 22.75 4.07 -12.71
C LEU A 204 23.81 4.04 -11.58
N SER A 205 23.56 4.72 -10.45
CA SER A 205 24.48 4.61 -9.31
C SER A 205 24.24 3.27 -8.61
N TYR A 206 25.32 2.49 -8.50
CA TYR A 206 25.42 1.24 -7.74
C TYR A 206 24.98 1.40 -6.26
N GLU A 207 24.85 2.63 -5.76
CA GLU A 207 24.52 2.96 -4.37
C GLU A 207 23.03 2.79 -4.01
N ASN A 208 22.12 2.83 -4.99
CA ASN A 208 20.68 2.70 -4.72
C ASN A 208 20.18 1.24 -4.68
N MET A 209 21.09 0.28 -4.45
CA MET A 209 20.83 -1.15 -4.34
C MET A 209 21.03 -1.73 -2.92
N ARG A 210 21.03 -0.90 -1.87
CA ARG A 210 20.91 -1.33 -0.46
C ARG A 210 19.60 -0.86 0.16
#